data_AF-A0A5J4V2N9-F1
#
_entry.id   AF-A0A5J4V2N9-F1
#
_cell.length_a   1.000
_cell.length_b   1.000
_cell.length_c   1.000
_cell.angle_alpha   90.00
_cell.angle_beta   90.00
_cell.angle_gamma   90.00
#
_symmetry.space_group_name_H-M   'P 1'
#
loop_
_entity.id
_entity.type
_entity.pdbx_description
1 polymer ?
#
loop_
_entity_poly.entity_id
_entity_poly.type
_entity_poly.pdbx_seq_one_letter_code
_entity_poly.pdbx_strand_id
1 'polypeptide(L)'
;MGVPIGDLNNTKSITVTHKKSHMKLQFIDAENLFGPMTLKACVKDYGDKTVHKDVFPYEIINSKNWNEVLMKTEPFEYENFKSSLKEGYSITKDEQDQYLIDFKRFANRLEYHKYYNINDTEIMVKPLMNLIDTFEQFNIDVLHYISIASCAYATKHYSTYFASKFNLQSDKQTYYSDFDINADYSNPNPNAKPFILTAGYWKNKCYHYKQQDYKAGRETGKNVTADDYDYYKRLFETSVCSICSAKFTYDNPPSLDRQDNELPHTKDNCLPACVSYNIAHANRDPKIASLHIKMRQYAIKHNLPMTLSDERIYNYFENVLQEDLQRMYMAGRSRFYSEKPYVIKNCTDQRKDIFVAKVKGYFPKSEYNNLLPLLPIFRNIQIENKEEVIGEYMYSQAQKHSLPMTKKDRKLTTLVDTNGQYTVFNNYYLWLLIDLGFVITDYKSVAVFEKNTAYETFVRTMMNLRIQAILAGSSKEKFYKLIINASYGYDTLNTV
;
A
#
# COMPACT_ATOMS: atom_id res chain seq x y z
N MET A 1 41.54 -9.02 27.26
CA MET A 1 40.61 -7.88 27.11
C MET A 1 39.36 -8.41 26.43
N GLY A 2 38.27 -8.58 27.19
CA GLY A 2 37.00 -9.08 26.69
C GLY A 2 36.22 -7.95 26.03
N VAL A 3 35.94 -8.11 24.74
CA VAL A 3 35.05 -7.20 24.01
C VAL A 3 33.62 -7.45 24.51
N PRO A 4 32.88 -6.42 24.96
CA PRO A 4 31.48 -6.59 25.33
C PRO A 4 30.67 -6.99 24.08
N ILE A 5 29.81 -8.00 24.21
CA ILE A 5 28.92 -8.49 23.13
C ILE A 5 27.83 -7.45 22.77
N GLY A 6 27.82 -6.26 23.37
CA GLY A 6 26.79 -5.24 23.20
C GLY A 6 27.14 -4.06 22.29
N ASP A 7 28.37 -3.94 21.76
CA ASP A 7 28.77 -2.79 20.91
C ASP A 7 28.82 -3.16 19.41
N LEU A 8 27.79 -3.88 18.96
CA LEU A 8 27.66 -4.47 17.62
C LEU A 8 26.61 -3.76 16.77
N ASN A 9 26.48 -2.43 16.88
CA ASN A 9 25.44 -1.66 16.18
C ASN A 9 25.43 -1.80 14.64
N ASN A 10 26.36 -2.56 14.03
CA ASN A 10 26.39 -2.89 12.60
C ASN A 10 26.84 -4.33 12.27
N THR A 11 26.97 -5.26 13.23
CA THR A 11 27.53 -6.60 12.93
C THR A 11 26.44 -7.59 12.56
N LYS A 12 26.42 -8.00 11.28
CA LYS A 12 25.38 -8.88 10.72
C LYS A 12 25.53 -10.37 11.11
N SER A 13 26.76 -10.81 11.35
CA SER A 13 27.04 -12.17 11.84
C SER A 13 28.39 -12.27 12.53
N ILE A 14 28.54 -13.23 13.44
CA ILE A 14 29.80 -13.59 14.09
C ILE A 14 30.08 -15.05 13.77
N THR A 15 31.28 -15.36 13.27
CA THR A 15 31.69 -16.75 13.06
C THR A 15 32.81 -17.13 14.01
N VAL A 16 32.57 -18.11 14.87
CA VAL A 16 33.55 -18.71 15.78
C VAL A 16 34.10 -19.97 15.14
N THR A 17 35.41 -19.99 14.86
CA THR A 17 36.07 -21.17 14.29
C THR A 17 36.89 -21.90 15.35
N HIS A 18 36.60 -23.18 15.57
CA HIS A 18 37.41 -24.03 16.41
C HIS A 18 38.73 -24.36 15.70
N LYS A 19 39.85 -23.87 16.25
CA LYS A 19 41.17 -23.88 15.58
C LYS A 19 41.66 -25.27 15.15
N LYS A 20 41.31 -26.33 15.89
CA LYS A 20 41.81 -27.70 15.64
C LYS A 20 40.94 -28.52 14.69
N SER A 21 39.61 -28.45 14.86
CA SER A 21 38.68 -29.21 14.00
C SER A 21 38.22 -28.43 12.77
N HIS A 22 38.57 -27.14 12.69
CA HIS A 22 38.07 -26.20 11.69
C HIS A 22 36.53 -26.06 11.65
N MET A 23 35.81 -26.58 12.66
CA MET A 23 34.37 -26.38 12.80
C MET A 23 34.05 -24.90 13.00
N LYS A 24 32.95 -24.45 12.40
CA LYS A 24 32.48 -23.06 12.47
C LYS A 24 31.09 -23.01 13.10
N LEU A 25 30.92 -22.13 14.09
CA LEU A 25 29.63 -21.73 14.62
C LEU A 25 29.36 -20.31 14.15
N GLN A 26 28.24 -20.10 13.45
CA GLN A 26 27.82 -18.80 12.99
C GLN A 26 26.64 -18.31 13.81
N PHE A 27 26.78 -17.13 14.40
CA PHE A 27 25.72 -16.40 15.08
C PHE A 27 25.24 -15.31 14.13
N ILE A 28 23.97 -15.36 13.77
CA ILE A 28 23.34 -14.41 12.85
C ILE A 28 22.34 -13.61 13.66
N ASP A 29 22.39 -12.28 13.51
CA ASP A 29 21.35 -11.43 14.09
C ASP A 29 20.09 -11.52 13.23
N ALA A 30 19.00 -11.98 13.85
CA ALA A 30 17.73 -12.21 13.20
C ALA A 30 17.05 -10.94 12.67
N GLU A 31 17.41 -9.75 13.18
CA GLU A 31 16.94 -8.50 12.57
C GLU A 31 17.43 -8.35 11.12
N ASN A 32 18.53 -9.01 10.73
CA ASN A 32 18.95 -9.05 9.32
C ASN A 32 17.99 -9.84 8.42
N LEU A 33 17.18 -10.73 8.99
CA LEU A 33 16.23 -11.59 8.29
C LEU A 33 14.81 -11.02 8.26
N PHE A 34 14.39 -10.29 9.30
CA PHE A 34 13.03 -9.73 9.37
C PHE A 34 13.01 -8.20 9.16
N GLY A 35 14.15 -7.53 9.28
CA GLY A 35 14.25 -6.08 9.42
C GLY A 35 14.09 -5.63 10.88
N PRO A 36 14.37 -4.35 11.17
CA PRO A 36 14.28 -3.81 12.52
C PRO A 36 12.82 -3.80 13.01
N MET A 37 12.50 -4.67 13.96
CA MET A 37 11.18 -4.78 14.56
C MET A 37 11.24 -5.46 15.93
N THR A 38 10.19 -5.28 16.73
CA THR A 38 10.07 -6.00 18.02
C THR A 38 9.73 -7.47 17.79
N LEU A 39 10.14 -8.35 18.69
CA LEU A 39 9.76 -9.77 18.65
C LEU A 39 8.23 -9.95 18.65
N LYS A 40 7.49 -9.11 19.41
CA LYS A 40 6.01 -9.13 19.42
C LYS A 40 5.43 -8.88 18.03
N ALA A 41 5.96 -7.89 17.30
CA ALA A 41 5.56 -7.61 15.93
C ALA A 41 5.94 -8.76 15.00
N CYS A 42 7.15 -9.31 15.15
CA CYS A 42 7.62 -10.43 14.34
C CYS A 42 6.71 -11.66 14.48
N VAL A 43 6.37 -12.07 15.70
CA VAL A 43 5.46 -13.21 15.95
C VAL A 43 4.07 -12.95 15.38
N LYS A 44 3.52 -11.74 15.59
CA LYS A 44 2.22 -11.35 15.05
C LYS A 44 2.19 -11.36 13.51
N ASP A 45 3.28 -10.93 12.89
CA ASP A 45 3.35 -10.73 11.45
C ASP A 45 3.73 -12.00 10.71
N TYR A 46 4.62 -12.82 11.27
CA TYR A 46 5.28 -13.93 10.60
C TYR A 46 5.14 -15.27 11.32
N GLY A 47 4.71 -15.29 12.57
CA GLY A 47 4.57 -16.48 13.41
C GLY A 47 3.13 -16.97 13.56
N ASP A 48 2.89 -17.67 14.66
CA ASP A 48 1.55 -18.10 15.06
C ASP A 48 0.85 -16.99 15.86
N LYS A 49 -0.35 -16.60 15.43
CA LYS A 49 -1.13 -15.52 16.05
C LYS A 49 -1.72 -15.90 17.40
N THR A 50 -1.75 -17.19 17.74
CA THR A 50 -2.26 -17.64 19.05
C THR A 50 -1.21 -17.54 20.16
N VAL A 51 0.05 -17.29 19.80
CA VAL A 51 1.19 -17.27 20.71
C VAL A 51 1.45 -15.84 21.20
N HIS A 52 1.67 -15.68 22.51
CA HIS A 52 1.83 -14.38 23.16
C HIS A 52 3.27 -14.19 23.66
N LYS A 53 3.87 -13.03 23.34
CA LYS A 53 5.10 -12.55 23.99
C LYS A 53 4.78 -11.90 25.34
N ASP A 54 5.32 -12.43 26.42
CA ASP A 54 5.13 -11.88 27.78
C ASP A 54 5.91 -10.57 28.00
N VAL A 55 5.88 -10.03 29.23
CA VAL A 55 6.58 -8.78 29.59
C VAL A 55 7.66 -8.98 30.67
N PHE A 56 8.76 -8.22 30.60
CA PHE A 56 9.82 -8.28 31.60
C PHE A 56 10.49 -6.90 31.80
N PRO A 57 10.78 -6.48 33.05
CA PRO A 57 11.43 -5.20 33.32
C PRO A 57 12.95 -5.33 33.22
N TYR A 58 13.52 -5.02 32.06
CA TYR A 58 14.96 -5.23 31.81
C TYR A 58 15.88 -4.30 32.60
N GLU A 59 15.43 -3.09 32.94
CA GLU A 59 16.29 -2.05 33.52
C GLU A 59 16.53 -2.22 35.03
N ILE A 60 15.76 -3.09 35.71
CA ILE A 60 15.86 -3.25 37.17
C ILE A 60 16.96 -4.22 37.61
N ILE A 61 17.48 -5.05 36.70
CA ILE A 61 18.47 -6.09 36.99
C ILE A 61 19.83 -5.71 36.39
N ASN A 62 20.88 -5.86 37.18
CA ASN A 62 22.26 -5.71 36.76
C ASN A 62 23.17 -6.71 37.49
N SER A 63 24.45 -6.70 37.13
CA SER A 63 25.46 -7.63 37.67
C SER A 63 25.63 -7.55 39.19
N LYS A 64 25.19 -6.48 39.85
CA LYS A 64 25.35 -6.26 41.29
C LYS A 64 24.11 -6.66 42.10
N ASN A 65 22.91 -6.51 41.54
CA ASN A 65 21.65 -6.68 42.28
C ASN A 65 20.80 -7.88 41.85
N TRP A 66 21.23 -8.65 40.83
CA TRP A 66 20.39 -9.70 40.24
C TRP A 66 19.84 -10.71 41.26
N ASN A 67 20.65 -11.14 42.23
CA ASN A 67 20.25 -12.14 43.20
C ASN A 67 19.18 -11.60 44.16
N GLU A 68 19.37 -10.38 44.66
CA GLU A 68 18.38 -9.72 45.54
C GLU A 68 17.07 -9.46 44.82
N VAL A 69 17.13 -9.03 43.56
CA VAL A 69 15.93 -8.69 42.77
C VAL A 69 15.17 -9.93 42.33
N LEU A 70 15.85 -10.99 41.88
CA LEU A 70 15.23 -12.18 41.30
C LEU A 70 14.76 -13.21 42.34
N MET A 71 15.31 -13.21 43.55
CA MET A 71 14.89 -14.15 44.61
C MET A 71 13.62 -13.71 45.36
N LYS A 72 13.12 -12.50 45.08
CA LYS A 72 11.87 -11.99 45.65
C LYS A 72 10.65 -12.78 45.17
N THR A 73 9.73 -13.01 46.10
CA THR A 73 8.48 -13.76 45.88
C THR A 73 7.34 -12.86 45.45
N GLU A 74 7.42 -11.55 45.73
CA GLU A 74 6.46 -10.57 45.24
C GLU A 74 6.66 -10.29 43.73
N PRO A 75 5.59 -9.97 42.97
CA PRO A 75 5.70 -9.59 41.56
C PRO A 75 6.46 -8.27 41.37
N PHE A 76 6.84 -7.97 40.13
CA PHE A 76 7.33 -6.64 39.77
C PHE A 76 6.19 -5.61 39.82
N GLU A 77 6.49 -4.44 40.35
CA GLU A 77 5.57 -3.31 40.37
C GLU A 77 5.52 -2.64 38.99
N TYR A 78 4.43 -1.96 38.68
CA TYR A 78 4.25 -1.27 37.40
C TYR A 78 5.38 -0.25 37.13
N GLU A 79 5.88 0.42 38.18
CA GLU A 79 7.02 1.35 38.09
C GLU A 79 8.31 0.68 37.64
N ASN A 80 8.46 -0.62 37.84
CA ASN A 80 9.66 -1.36 37.42
C ASN A 80 9.74 -1.49 35.89
N PHE A 81 8.63 -1.27 35.17
CA PHE A 81 8.58 -1.30 33.71
C PHE A 81 8.83 0.06 33.05
N LYS A 82 9.18 1.10 33.81
CA LYS A 82 9.56 2.40 33.27
C LYS A 82 10.89 2.31 32.53
N SER A 83 10.90 2.75 31.27
CA SER A 83 12.11 2.78 30.45
C SER A 83 12.77 4.14 30.47
N SER A 84 14.05 4.18 30.83
CA SER A 84 14.88 5.38 30.77
C SER A 84 15.08 5.88 29.33
N LEU A 85 15.08 4.98 28.34
CA LEU A 85 15.25 5.32 26.93
C LEU A 85 14.01 5.95 26.29
N LYS A 86 12.81 5.52 26.70
CA LYS A 86 11.54 5.98 26.10
C LYS A 86 10.84 7.06 26.93
N GLU A 87 11.41 7.43 28.08
CA GLU A 87 10.82 8.34 29.07
C GLU A 87 9.34 7.99 29.40
N GLY A 88 9.03 6.70 29.52
CA GLY A 88 7.67 6.18 29.69
C GLY A 88 7.62 4.69 30.07
N TYR A 89 6.43 4.16 30.31
CA TYR A 89 6.26 2.72 30.60
C TYR A 89 6.45 1.89 29.34
N SER A 90 7.16 0.77 29.48
CA SER A 90 7.42 -0.18 28.39
C SER A 90 6.23 -1.08 28.07
N ILE A 91 5.21 -1.09 28.93
CA ILE A 91 4.02 -1.95 28.85
C ILE A 91 2.75 -1.14 29.13
N THR A 92 1.59 -1.66 28.73
CA THR A 92 0.27 -1.10 29.06
C THR A 92 -0.22 -1.61 30.43
N LYS A 93 -1.31 -1.00 30.94
CA LYS A 93 -1.98 -1.50 32.15
C LYS A 93 -2.55 -2.91 31.97
N ASP A 94 -3.16 -3.19 30.82
CA ASP A 94 -3.69 -4.52 30.52
C ASP A 94 -2.59 -5.59 30.50
N GLU A 95 -1.39 -5.25 29.97
CA GLU A 95 -0.22 -6.13 29.99
C GLU A 95 0.30 -6.36 31.42
N GLN A 96 0.25 -5.34 32.28
CA GLN A 96 0.58 -5.49 33.71
C GLN A 96 -0.40 -6.40 34.43
N ASP A 97 -1.71 -6.25 34.19
CA ASP A 97 -2.74 -7.07 34.81
C ASP A 97 -2.58 -8.55 34.39
N GLN A 98 -2.28 -8.79 33.12
CA GLN A 98 -1.98 -10.13 32.61
C GLN A 98 -0.71 -10.70 33.26
N TYR A 99 0.37 -9.91 33.35
CA TYR A 99 1.59 -10.32 34.06
C TYR A 99 1.31 -10.72 35.51
N LEU A 100 0.50 -9.96 36.25
CA LEU A 100 0.16 -10.27 37.64
C LEU A 100 -0.64 -11.57 37.77
N ILE A 101 -1.45 -11.92 36.76
CA ILE A 101 -2.17 -13.20 36.70
C ILE A 101 -1.19 -14.34 36.44
N ASP A 102 -0.30 -14.19 35.46
CA ASP A 102 0.65 -15.23 35.06
C ASP A 102 1.73 -15.46 36.11
N PHE A 103 2.18 -14.41 36.79
CA PHE A 103 3.19 -14.49 37.85
C PHE A 103 2.77 -15.42 39.00
N LYS A 104 1.46 -15.57 39.27
CA LYS A 104 0.94 -16.49 40.30
C LYS A 104 1.31 -17.96 40.08
N ARG A 105 1.76 -18.32 38.88
CA ARG A 105 2.22 -19.67 38.54
C ARG A 105 3.66 -19.96 38.98
N PHE A 106 4.40 -18.95 39.43
CA PHE A 106 5.82 -19.03 39.74
C PHE A 106 6.08 -18.70 41.21
N ALA A 107 7.06 -19.36 41.82
CA ALA A 107 7.38 -19.15 43.23
C ALA A 107 8.13 -17.83 43.48
N ASN A 108 8.89 -17.35 42.49
CA ASN A 108 9.69 -16.13 42.58
C ASN A 108 9.99 -15.56 41.19
N ARG A 109 10.59 -14.37 41.17
CA ARG A 109 10.95 -13.67 39.93
C ARG A 109 12.00 -14.40 39.09
N LEU A 110 12.85 -15.24 39.68
CA LEU A 110 13.82 -16.06 38.94
C LEU A 110 13.14 -17.13 38.09
N GLU A 111 12.15 -17.82 38.64
CA GLU A 111 11.37 -18.81 37.89
C GLU A 111 10.61 -18.17 36.74
N TYR A 112 9.96 -17.02 37.00
CA TYR A 112 9.33 -16.23 35.95
C TYR A 112 10.33 -15.79 34.88
N HIS A 113 11.52 -15.31 35.27
CA HIS A 113 12.57 -14.90 34.32
C HIS A 113 13.05 -16.05 33.43
N LYS A 114 13.21 -17.26 33.98
CA LYS A 114 13.56 -18.45 33.20
C LYS A 114 12.47 -18.80 32.19
N TYR A 115 11.22 -18.84 32.64
CA TYR A 115 10.07 -19.07 31.76
C TYR A 115 10.00 -18.02 30.66
N TYR A 116 10.15 -16.74 31.01
CA TYR A 116 10.14 -15.61 30.08
C TYR A 116 11.18 -15.78 28.96
N ASN A 117 12.43 -16.07 29.32
CA ASN A 117 13.51 -16.24 28.35
C ASN A 117 13.29 -17.46 27.44
N ILE A 118 12.73 -18.55 27.99
CA ILE A 118 12.37 -19.74 27.22
C ILE A 118 11.26 -19.39 26.23
N ASN A 119 10.17 -18.75 26.68
CA ASN A 119 9.06 -18.32 25.83
C ASN A 119 9.58 -17.43 24.69
N ASP A 120 10.36 -16.38 25.00
CA ASP A 120 10.96 -15.49 23.99
C ASP A 120 11.76 -16.25 22.92
N THR A 121 12.43 -17.33 23.29
CA THR A 121 13.17 -18.18 22.35
C THR A 121 12.23 -19.06 21.52
N GLU A 122 11.26 -19.70 22.15
CA GLU A 122 10.32 -20.64 21.52
C GLU A 122 9.42 -19.93 20.50
N ILE A 123 8.88 -18.77 20.85
CA ILE A 123 7.98 -18.02 19.96
C ILE A 123 8.67 -17.53 18.69
N MET A 124 9.99 -17.39 18.72
CA MET A 124 10.81 -16.98 17.57
C MET A 124 11.05 -18.11 16.56
N VAL A 125 10.94 -19.37 16.98
CA VAL A 125 11.16 -20.54 16.12
C VAL A 125 10.18 -20.55 14.94
N LYS A 126 8.89 -20.28 15.20
CA LYS A 126 7.85 -20.36 14.15
C LYS A 126 8.05 -19.33 13.03
N PRO A 127 8.29 -18.03 13.30
CA PRO A 127 8.70 -17.07 12.29
C PRO A 127 9.90 -17.51 11.45
N LEU A 128 10.95 -18.06 12.09
CA LEU A 128 12.15 -18.53 11.39
C LEU A 128 11.86 -19.72 10.47
N MET A 129 11.11 -20.70 10.94
CA MET A 129 10.71 -21.85 10.12
C MET A 129 9.85 -21.39 8.94
N ASN A 130 8.87 -20.51 9.17
CA ASN A 130 8.03 -19.99 8.08
C ASN A 130 8.85 -19.21 7.03
N LEU A 131 9.89 -18.49 7.47
CA LEU A 131 10.82 -17.81 6.57
C LEU A 131 11.64 -18.82 5.73
N ILE A 132 12.19 -19.85 6.37
CA ILE A 132 12.93 -20.93 5.70
C ILE A 132 12.03 -21.62 4.67
N ASP A 133 10.82 -22.05 5.06
CA ASP A 133 9.84 -22.69 4.18
C ASP A 133 9.44 -21.78 3.00
N THR A 134 9.45 -20.46 3.20
CA THR A 134 9.15 -19.50 2.14
C THR A 134 10.26 -19.45 1.09
N PHE A 135 11.52 -19.47 1.51
CA PHE A 135 12.67 -19.44 0.61
C PHE A 135 13.05 -20.79 0.02
N GLU A 136 12.74 -21.88 0.72
CA GLU A 136 12.92 -23.25 0.23
C GLU A 136 12.15 -23.50 -1.08
N GLN A 137 10.96 -22.91 -1.22
CA GLN A 137 10.17 -22.93 -2.47
C GLN A 137 10.94 -22.38 -3.69
N PHE A 138 11.97 -21.57 -3.46
CA PHE A 138 12.84 -21.01 -4.48
C PHE A 138 14.26 -21.62 -4.48
N ASN A 139 14.45 -22.74 -3.77
CA ASN A 139 15.75 -23.40 -3.55
C ASN A 139 16.81 -22.47 -2.93
N ILE A 140 16.38 -21.54 -2.07
CA ILE A 140 17.28 -20.62 -1.36
C ILE A 140 17.41 -21.06 0.09
N ASP A 141 18.65 -21.37 0.50
CA ASP A 141 18.98 -21.68 1.88
C ASP A 141 19.20 -20.40 2.69
N VAL A 142 18.21 -20.04 3.51
CA VAL A 142 18.26 -18.85 4.38
C VAL A 142 19.44 -18.89 5.34
N LEU A 143 19.87 -20.06 5.82
CA LEU A 143 20.97 -20.16 6.78
C LEU A 143 22.32 -19.89 6.13
N HIS A 144 22.45 -20.16 4.82
CA HIS A 144 23.61 -19.76 4.03
C HIS A 144 23.69 -18.24 3.83
N TYR A 145 22.53 -17.58 3.74
CA TYR A 145 22.42 -16.15 3.46
C TYR A 145 22.11 -15.35 4.73
N ILE A 146 23.08 -14.58 5.22
CA ILE A 146 23.02 -13.82 6.49
C ILE A 146 21.96 -12.68 6.55
N SER A 147 21.16 -12.47 5.50
CA SER A 147 20.14 -11.41 5.46
C SER A 147 19.01 -11.68 4.47
N ILE A 148 17.85 -11.05 4.69
CA ILE A 148 16.71 -11.09 3.77
C ILE A 148 17.04 -10.51 2.41
N ALA A 149 17.88 -9.46 2.38
CA ALA A 149 18.29 -8.80 1.14
C ALA A 149 19.14 -9.74 0.28
N SER A 150 20.06 -10.48 0.89
CA SER A 150 20.84 -11.51 0.17
C SER A 150 19.98 -12.68 -0.30
N CYS A 151 19.01 -13.12 0.51
CA CYS A 151 18.07 -14.16 0.10
C CYS A 151 17.23 -13.70 -1.10
N ALA A 152 16.63 -12.50 -1.02
CA ALA A 152 15.81 -11.92 -2.08
C ALA A 152 16.61 -11.67 -3.38
N TYR A 153 17.87 -11.24 -3.25
CA TYR A 153 18.79 -11.13 -4.38
C TYR A 153 19.05 -12.48 -5.04
N ALA A 154 19.35 -13.51 -4.25
CA ALA A 154 19.55 -14.87 -4.76
C ALA A 154 18.29 -15.41 -5.44
N THR A 155 17.10 -15.20 -4.85
CA THR A 155 15.81 -15.57 -5.45
C THR A 155 15.58 -14.86 -6.79
N LYS A 156 15.88 -13.56 -6.86
CA LYS A 156 15.78 -12.75 -8.07
C LYS A 156 16.68 -13.28 -9.18
N HIS A 157 17.93 -13.63 -8.88
CA HIS A 157 18.84 -14.22 -9.86
C HIS A 157 18.48 -15.67 -10.22
N TYR A 158 18.02 -16.46 -9.25
CA TYR A 158 17.54 -17.80 -9.50
C TYR A 158 16.37 -17.79 -10.50
N SER A 159 15.46 -16.82 -10.41
CA SER A 159 14.36 -16.66 -11.37
C SER A 159 14.81 -16.40 -12.81
N THR A 160 15.95 -15.72 -12.99
CA THR A 160 16.48 -15.37 -14.33
C THR A 160 17.19 -16.55 -14.95
N TYR A 161 18.04 -17.24 -14.18
CA TYR A 161 18.80 -18.38 -14.68
C TYR A 161 17.97 -19.65 -14.81
N PHE A 162 16.91 -19.80 -14.00
CA PHE A 162 16.09 -21.01 -13.92
C PHE A 162 14.60 -20.69 -14.00
N ALA A 163 14.19 -19.85 -14.95
CA ALA A 163 12.80 -19.41 -15.11
C ALA A 163 11.78 -20.56 -15.16
N SER A 164 12.10 -21.66 -15.84
CA SER A 164 11.23 -22.85 -15.92
C SER A 164 11.03 -23.57 -14.58
N LYS A 165 11.96 -23.41 -13.64
CA LYS A 165 11.88 -23.94 -12.27
C LYS A 165 11.35 -22.92 -11.26
N PHE A 166 11.25 -21.66 -11.67
CA PHE A 166 10.76 -20.56 -10.82
C PHE A 166 9.24 -20.40 -10.89
N ASN A 167 8.61 -20.87 -11.97
CA ASN A 167 7.16 -20.87 -12.12
C ASN A 167 6.52 -21.97 -11.26
N LEU A 168 6.25 -21.66 -9.99
CA LEU A 168 5.50 -22.48 -9.04
C LEU A 168 4.02 -22.60 -9.46
N GLN A 169 3.70 -23.38 -10.50
CA GLN A 169 2.32 -23.66 -10.99
C GLN A 169 1.34 -22.45 -10.98
N SER A 170 1.83 -21.21 -11.09
CA SER A 170 1.03 -19.99 -10.98
C SER A 170 0.73 -19.36 -12.34
N ASP A 171 1.26 -19.92 -13.42
CA ASP A 171 0.94 -19.47 -14.79
C ASP A 171 -0.46 -19.91 -15.24
N LYS A 172 -1.19 -20.70 -14.44
CA LYS A 172 -2.66 -20.75 -14.57
C LYS A 172 -3.27 -19.69 -13.67
N GLN A 173 -3.18 -18.45 -14.12
CA GLN A 173 -4.08 -17.42 -13.65
C GLN A 173 -5.46 -17.66 -14.29
N THR A 174 -6.23 -18.62 -13.75
CA THR A 174 -7.68 -18.76 -13.96
C THR A 174 -8.43 -17.86 -12.98
N TYR A 175 -8.09 -16.57 -12.98
CA TYR A 175 -8.98 -15.55 -12.42
C TYR A 175 -9.53 -14.81 -13.64
N TYR A 176 -10.86 -14.77 -13.77
CA TYR A 176 -11.56 -14.33 -14.98
C TYR A 176 -11.44 -15.27 -16.20
N SER A 177 -10.97 -16.51 -16.06
CA SER A 177 -10.88 -17.45 -17.20
C SER A 177 -12.25 -17.85 -17.77
N ASP A 178 -13.29 -17.77 -16.95
CA ASP A 178 -14.71 -17.95 -17.27
C ASP A 178 -15.47 -16.61 -17.29
N PHE A 179 -14.74 -15.48 -17.20
CA PHE A 179 -15.33 -14.15 -17.37
C PHE A 179 -15.70 -13.97 -18.84
N ASP A 180 -17.00 -14.04 -19.09
CA ASP A 180 -17.61 -13.74 -20.36
C ASP A 180 -18.18 -12.32 -20.30
N ILE A 181 -17.64 -11.45 -21.14
CA ILE A 181 -18.12 -10.07 -21.28
C ILE A 181 -19.60 -10.00 -21.66
N ASN A 182 -20.22 -11.10 -22.13
CA ASN A 182 -21.63 -11.17 -22.48
C ASN A 182 -22.50 -11.79 -21.38
N ALA A 183 -21.92 -12.43 -20.37
CA ALA A 183 -22.67 -13.02 -19.27
C ALA A 183 -23.27 -11.95 -18.32
N ASP A 184 -24.34 -12.34 -17.63
CA ASP A 184 -25.00 -11.53 -16.61
C ASP A 184 -24.43 -11.87 -15.22
N TYR A 185 -23.64 -10.92 -14.70
CA TYR A 185 -23.05 -10.98 -13.36
C TYR A 185 -23.77 -10.09 -12.36
N SER A 186 -24.91 -9.49 -12.74
CA SER A 186 -25.69 -8.70 -11.81
C SER A 186 -25.97 -9.55 -10.56
N ASN A 187 -25.60 -9.01 -9.40
CA ASN A 187 -25.88 -9.63 -8.11
C ASN A 187 -27.09 -8.88 -7.53
N PRO A 188 -28.33 -9.21 -7.96
CA PRO A 188 -29.48 -8.62 -7.33
C PRO A 188 -29.44 -9.06 -5.87
N ASN A 189 -29.30 -8.10 -4.96
CA ASN A 189 -29.68 -8.34 -3.58
C ASN A 189 -31.11 -8.91 -3.63
N PRO A 190 -31.35 -10.16 -3.20
CA PRO A 190 -32.66 -10.79 -3.34
C PRO A 190 -33.75 -10.05 -2.57
N ASN A 191 -33.35 -9.15 -1.66
CA ASN A 191 -34.21 -8.27 -0.88
C ASN A 191 -34.26 -6.82 -1.39
N ALA A 192 -33.54 -6.47 -2.47
CA ALA A 192 -33.57 -5.12 -3.02
C ALA A 192 -34.94 -4.82 -3.63
N LYS A 193 -35.57 -3.76 -3.11
CA LYS A 193 -36.87 -3.32 -3.60
C LYS A 193 -36.71 -2.72 -5.01
N PRO A 194 -37.55 -3.13 -5.98
CA PRO A 194 -37.61 -2.48 -7.29
C PRO A 194 -37.78 -0.98 -7.13
N PHE A 195 -37.10 -0.21 -7.98
CA PHE A 195 -37.28 1.24 -7.98
C PHE A 195 -38.68 1.59 -8.48
N ILE A 196 -39.44 2.35 -7.69
CA ILE A 196 -40.74 2.90 -8.12
C ILE A 196 -40.54 4.37 -8.45
N LEU A 197 -40.71 4.73 -9.73
CA LEU A 197 -40.61 6.11 -10.18
C LEU A 197 -41.76 6.94 -9.58
N THR A 198 -41.44 8.01 -8.87
CA THR A 198 -42.43 8.98 -8.38
C THR A 198 -42.47 10.21 -9.28
N ALA A 199 -43.64 10.85 -9.39
CA ALA A 199 -43.79 12.07 -10.19
C ALA A 199 -42.83 13.19 -9.73
N GLY A 200 -42.57 13.30 -8.43
CA GLY A 200 -41.59 14.24 -7.87
C GLY A 200 -40.15 13.94 -8.30
N TYR A 201 -39.75 12.67 -8.27
CA TYR A 201 -38.44 12.23 -8.76
C TYR A 201 -38.28 12.53 -10.25
N TRP A 202 -39.30 12.21 -11.05
CA TRP A 202 -39.30 12.45 -12.49
C TRP A 202 -39.21 13.94 -12.83
N LYS A 203 -40.01 14.79 -12.17
CA LYS A 203 -39.97 16.24 -12.34
C LYS A 203 -38.57 16.82 -12.08
N ASN A 204 -37.91 16.35 -11.01
CA ASN A 204 -36.52 16.74 -10.72
C ASN A 204 -35.55 16.27 -11.80
N LYS A 205 -35.69 15.03 -12.31
CA LYS A 205 -34.85 14.53 -13.41
C LYS A 205 -35.01 15.35 -14.69
N CYS A 206 -36.24 15.64 -15.12
CA CYS A 206 -36.51 16.49 -16.28
C CYS A 206 -35.87 17.88 -16.13
N TYR A 207 -35.95 18.47 -14.93
CA TYR A 207 -35.25 19.72 -14.65
C TYR A 207 -33.74 19.60 -14.84
N HIS A 208 -33.11 18.55 -14.29
CA HIS A 208 -31.67 18.34 -14.43
C HIS A 208 -31.24 18.09 -15.88
N TYR A 209 -31.97 17.31 -16.67
CA TYR A 209 -31.66 17.09 -18.09
C TYR A 209 -31.75 18.39 -18.88
N LYS A 210 -32.80 19.20 -18.64
CA LYS A 210 -32.94 20.52 -19.27
C LYS A 210 -31.77 21.45 -18.93
N GLN A 211 -31.32 21.45 -17.67
CA GLN A 211 -30.16 22.23 -17.24
C GLN A 211 -28.86 21.74 -17.88
N GLN A 212 -28.69 20.43 -18.06
CA GLN A 212 -27.51 19.87 -18.73
C GLN A 212 -27.46 20.26 -20.21
N ASP A 213 -28.58 20.19 -20.91
CA ASP A 213 -28.64 20.55 -22.33
C ASP A 213 -28.49 22.06 -22.54
N TYR A 214 -29.10 22.86 -21.66
CA TYR A 214 -28.89 24.32 -21.64
C TYR A 214 -27.41 24.69 -21.47
N LYS A 215 -26.72 24.10 -20.50
CA LYS A 215 -25.30 24.37 -20.23
C LYS A 215 -24.37 23.99 -21.38
N ALA A 216 -24.77 23.03 -22.21
CA ALA A 216 -23.99 22.57 -23.34
C ALA A 216 -24.41 23.21 -24.68
N GLY A 217 -25.32 24.20 -24.66
CA GLY A 217 -25.79 24.87 -25.88
C GLY A 217 -26.71 24.03 -26.76
N ARG A 218 -27.29 22.93 -26.25
CA ARG A 218 -28.23 22.06 -26.98
C ARG A 218 -29.66 22.61 -26.95
N GLU A 219 -30.47 22.23 -27.94
CA GLU A 219 -31.89 22.59 -28.02
C GLU A 219 -32.69 22.01 -26.84
N THR A 220 -33.24 22.86 -25.96
CA THR A 220 -33.95 22.39 -24.75
C THR A 220 -35.46 22.26 -24.90
N GLY A 221 -36.02 22.73 -26.02
CA GLY A 221 -37.47 22.73 -26.27
C GLY A 221 -38.07 21.34 -26.50
N LYS A 222 -37.22 20.37 -26.87
CA LYS A 222 -37.60 18.97 -27.17
C LYS A 222 -37.21 17.99 -26.06
N ASN A 223 -36.74 18.49 -24.93
CA ASN A 223 -36.38 17.64 -23.81
C ASN A 223 -37.60 16.90 -23.26
N VAL A 224 -37.35 15.73 -22.68
CA VAL A 224 -38.33 15.01 -21.87
C VAL A 224 -38.92 15.92 -20.78
N THR A 225 -40.24 15.83 -20.58
CA THR A 225 -40.99 16.69 -19.66
C THR A 225 -41.66 15.88 -18.55
N ALA A 226 -42.29 16.57 -17.60
CA ALA A 226 -43.08 15.90 -16.57
C ALA A 226 -44.25 15.08 -17.15
N ASP A 227 -44.74 15.45 -18.34
CA ASP A 227 -45.85 14.76 -19.02
C ASP A 227 -45.45 13.37 -19.53
N ASP A 228 -44.14 13.12 -19.68
CA ASP A 228 -43.61 11.81 -20.09
C ASP A 228 -43.56 10.78 -18.95
N TYR A 229 -44.10 11.12 -17.78
CA TYR A 229 -44.04 10.30 -16.57
C TYR A 229 -44.54 8.87 -16.79
N ASP A 230 -45.72 8.68 -17.38
CA ASP A 230 -46.31 7.36 -17.57
C ASP A 230 -45.55 6.50 -18.58
N TYR A 231 -44.83 7.14 -19.51
CA TYR A 231 -43.94 6.46 -20.44
C TYR A 231 -42.69 5.95 -19.70
N TYR A 232 -41.99 6.84 -18.98
CA TYR A 232 -40.74 6.47 -18.31
C TYR A 232 -40.94 5.59 -17.07
N LYS A 233 -42.09 5.69 -16.41
CA LYS A 233 -42.48 4.75 -15.35
C LYS A 233 -42.55 3.32 -15.90
N ARG A 234 -43.30 3.11 -16.99
CA ARG A 234 -43.38 1.80 -17.66
C ARG A 234 -42.04 1.35 -18.23
N LEU A 235 -41.26 2.28 -18.79
CA LEU A 235 -39.93 1.97 -19.32
C LEU A 235 -39.02 1.45 -18.20
N PHE A 236 -38.89 2.14 -17.06
CA PHE A 236 -38.02 1.68 -15.97
C PHE A 236 -38.55 0.44 -15.24
N GLU A 237 -39.86 0.18 -15.25
CA GLU A 237 -40.43 -1.05 -14.70
C GLU A 237 -40.13 -2.29 -15.56
N THR A 238 -40.03 -2.13 -16.89
CA THR A 238 -39.92 -3.25 -17.84
C THR A 238 -38.52 -3.40 -18.47
N SER A 239 -37.70 -2.36 -18.41
CA SER A 239 -36.36 -2.36 -18.99
C SER A 239 -35.27 -2.62 -17.95
N VAL A 240 -34.09 -2.91 -18.47
CA VAL A 240 -32.84 -2.93 -17.72
C VAL A 240 -31.95 -1.79 -18.20
N CYS A 241 -30.89 -1.49 -17.46
CA CYS A 241 -29.84 -0.59 -17.92
C CYS A 241 -29.35 -1.04 -19.30
N SER A 242 -29.43 -0.15 -20.29
CA SER A 242 -29.00 -0.40 -21.67
C SER A 242 -27.52 -0.74 -21.79
N ILE A 243 -26.71 -0.42 -20.77
CA ILE A 243 -25.26 -0.59 -20.85
C ILE A 243 -24.72 -1.73 -19.96
N CYS A 244 -25.28 -1.93 -18.77
CA CYS A 244 -24.86 -3.01 -17.86
C CYS A 244 -25.91 -4.09 -17.63
N SER A 245 -27.08 -4.01 -18.28
CA SER A 245 -28.20 -4.94 -18.16
C SER A 245 -28.76 -5.13 -16.75
N ALA A 246 -28.37 -4.30 -15.79
CA ALA A 246 -28.88 -4.36 -14.41
C ALA A 246 -30.31 -3.84 -14.29
N LYS A 247 -31.10 -4.45 -13.40
CA LYS A 247 -32.42 -3.95 -13.00
C LYS A 247 -32.31 -2.66 -12.17
N PHE A 248 -33.33 -1.83 -12.24
CA PHE A 248 -33.42 -0.59 -11.47
C PHE A 248 -33.95 -0.85 -10.05
N THR A 249 -33.18 -0.45 -9.05
CA THR A 249 -33.51 -0.57 -7.63
C THR A 249 -33.28 0.76 -6.92
N TYR A 250 -33.71 0.90 -5.66
CA TYR A 250 -33.39 2.11 -4.89
C TYR A 250 -31.89 2.33 -4.69
N ASP A 251 -31.10 1.25 -4.66
CA ASP A 251 -29.63 1.30 -4.59
C ASP A 251 -28.98 1.54 -5.96
N ASN A 252 -29.71 1.32 -7.05
CA ASN A 252 -29.27 1.53 -8.43
C ASN A 252 -30.36 2.23 -9.27
N PRO A 253 -30.62 3.52 -9.00
CA PRO A 253 -31.75 4.23 -9.59
C PRO A 253 -31.56 4.48 -11.10
N PRO A 254 -32.66 4.58 -11.87
CA PRO A 254 -32.62 4.84 -13.30
C PRO A 254 -32.26 6.31 -13.63
N SER A 255 -31.72 6.48 -14.82
CA SER A 255 -31.33 7.72 -15.48
C SER A 255 -31.49 7.55 -17.00
N LEU A 256 -31.35 8.63 -17.75
CA LEU A 256 -31.30 8.61 -19.21
C LEU A 256 -29.87 8.88 -19.67
N ASP A 257 -29.38 8.06 -20.59
CA ASP A 257 -28.12 8.28 -21.30
C ASP A 257 -28.39 8.60 -22.76
N ARG A 258 -27.65 9.56 -23.32
CA ARG A 258 -27.81 9.98 -24.71
C ARG A 258 -27.09 9.02 -25.64
N GLN A 259 -27.73 8.67 -26.74
CA GLN A 259 -27.11 7.92 -27.83
C GLN A 259 -26.17 8.81 -28.63
N ASP A 260 -26.60 10.06 -28.91
CA ASP A 260 -25.78 11.11 -29.49
C ASP A 260 -25.65 12.28 -28.50
N ASN A 261 -24.40 12.58 -28.11
CA ASN A 261 -24.08 13.66 -27.16
C ASN A 261 -24.27 15.07 -27.75
N GLU A 262 -24.37 15.20 -29.07
CA GLU A 262 -24.69 16.46 -29.75
C GLU A 262 -26.20 16.76 -29.74
N LEU A 263 -27.04 15.74 -29.51
CA LEU A 263 -28.49 15.86 -29.49
C LEU A 263 -29.04 15.99 -28.05
N PRO A 264 -30.19 16.67 -27.84
CA PRO A 264 -30.78 16.86 -26.52
C PRO A 264 -31.40 15.57 -25.96
N HIS A 265 -31.79 15.60 -24.69
CA HIS A 265 -32.48 14.48 -24.03
C HIS A 265 -33.93 14.32 -24.54
N THR A 266 -34.10 13.73 -25.71
CA THR A 266 -35.41 13.39 -26.31
C THR A 266 -35.74 11.90 -26.08
N LYS A 267 -36.99 11.51 -26.34
CA LYS A 267 -37.40 10.09 -26.29
C LYS A 267 -36.60 9.21 -27.26
N ASP A 268 -36.30 9.74 -28.44
CA ASP A 268 -35.62 8.98 -29.50
C ASP A 268 -34.10 8.93 -29.32
N ASN A 269 -33.53 9.89 -28.57
CA ASN A 269 -32.09 9.99 -28.33
C ASN A 269 -31.64 9.38 -26.99
N CYS A 270 -32.57 8.96 -26.12
CA CYS A 270 -32.22 8.51 -24.77
C CYS A 270 -32.52 7.03 -24.54
N LEU A 271 -31.57 6.33 -23.91
CA LEU A 271 -31.75 4.97 -23.41
C LEU A 271 -31.75 4.94 -21.87
N PRO A 272 -32.48 3.99 -21.26
CA PRO A 272 -32.48 3.83 -19.81
C PRO A 272 -31.09 3.35 -19.36
N ALA A 273 -30.49 4.04 -18.40
CA ALA A 273 -29.17 3.72 -17.85
C ALA A 273 -29.19 3.89 -16.33
N CYS A 274 -28.34 3.20 -15.59
CA CYS A 274 -28.29 3.40 -14.13
C CYS A 274 -27.45 4.63 -13.78
N VAL A 275 -27.82 5.34 -12.70
CA VAL A 275 -27.11 6.56 -12.27
C VAL A 275 -25.62 6.30 -12.01
N SER A 276 -25.28 5.14 -11.44
CA SER A 276 -23.90 4.69 -11.25
C SER A 276 -23.12 4.64 -12.57
N TYR A 277 -23.78 4.21 -13.65
CA TYR A 277 -23.19 4.16 -14.99
C TYR A 277 -23.03 5.56 -15.58
N ASN A 278 -24.06 6.41 -15.54
CA ASN A 278 -23.99 7.77 -16.09
C ASN A 278 -22.89 8.62 -15.44
N ILE A 279 -22.55 8.38 -14.17
CA ILE A 279 -21.44 9.06 -13.48
C ILE A 279 -20.08 8.54 -13.97
N ALA A 280 -19.94 7.23 -14.18
CA ALA A 280 -18.72 6.62 -14.71
C ALA A 280 -18.49 6.91 -16.21
N HIS A 281 -19.57 7.17 -16.96
CA HIS A 281 -19.58 7.39 -18.41
C HIS A 281 -19.16 8.80 -18.84
N ALA A 282 -19.02 9.75 -17.92
CA ALA A 282 -18.95 11.17 -18.23
C ALA A 282 -17.72 11.63 -19.05
N ASN A 283 -16.79 10.74 -19.47
CA ASN A 283 -15.69 11.00 -20.42
C ASN A 283 -14.91 9.72 -20.87
N ARG A 284 -15.54 8.53 -20.99
CA ARG A 284 -14.82 7.27 -21.29
C ARG A 284 -15.49 6.44 -22.39
N ASP A 285 -14.70 5.61 -23.08
CA ASP A 285 -15.18 4.66 -24.11
C ASP A 285 -16.26 3.73 -23.51
N PRO A 286 -17.45 3.61 -24.14
CA PRO A 286 -18.55 2.79 -23.64
C PRO A 286 -18.21 1.32 -23.41
N LYS A 287 -17.30 0.76 -24.20
CA LYS A 287 -16.84 -0.63 -24.06
C LYS A 287 -15.96 -0.80 -22.82
N ILE A 288 -15.13 0.20 -22.53
CA ILE A 288 -14.22 0.20 -21.37
C ILE A 288 -15.02 0.37 -20.08
N ALA A 289 -16.03 1.25 -20.06
CA ALA A 289 -16.89 1.43 -18.89
C ALA A 289 -17.76 0.18 -18.61
N SER A 290 -18.31 -0.45 -19.65
CA SER A 290 -19.08 -1.70 -19.52
C SER A 290 -18.22 -2.86 -18.99
N LEU A 291 -16.99 -3.03 -19.49
CA LEU A 291 -16.06 -4.06 -19.05
C LEU A 291 -15.72 -3.95 -17.55
N HIS A 292 -15.35 -2.76 -17.07
CA HIS A 292 -14.99 -2.54 -15.66
C HIS A 292 -16.14 -2.91 -14.71
N ILE A 293 -17.37 -2.58 -15.09
CA ILE A 293 -18.55 -2.86 -14.26
C ILE A 293 -18.85 -4.35 -14.22
N LYS A 294 -18.73 -5.05 -15.35
CA LYS A 294 -18.89 -6.51 -15.37
C LYS A 294 -17.81 -7.21 -14.55
N MET A 295 -16.56 -6.73 -14.59
CA MET A 295 -15.48 -7.26 -13.76
C MET A 295 -15.75 -7.03 -12.26
N ARG A 296 -16.28 -5.86 -11.88
CA ARG A 296 -16.70 -5.55 -10.50
C ARG A 296 -17.84 -6.46 -10.03
N GLN A 297 -18.86 -6.64 -10.87
CA GLN A 297 -20.00 -7.50 -10.58
C GLN A 297 -19.61 -8.97 -10.45
N TYR A 298 -18.73 -9.46 -11.34
CA TYR A 298 -18.13 -10.79 -11.24
C TYR A 298 -17.34 -10.94 -9.94
N ALA A 299 -16.50 -9.95 -9.59
CA ALA A 299 -15.73 -9.98 -8.34
C ALA A 299 -16.62 -10.05 -7.08
N ILE A 300 -17.70 -9.26 -7.06
CA ILE A 300 -18.69 -9.28 -5.97
C ILE A 300 -19.44 -10.61 -5.91
N LYS A 301 -19.90 -11.14 -7.04
CA LYS A 301 -20.65 -12.42 -7.12
C LYS A 301 -19.83 -13.61 -6.64
N HIS A 302 -18.51 -13.59 -6.87
CA HIS A 302 -17.60 -14.69 -6.56
C HIS A 302 -16.78 -14.47 -5.28
N ASN A 303 -17.14 -13.47 -4.44
CA ASN A 303 -16.44 -13.10 -3.21
C ASN A 303 -14.92 -12.90 -3.41
N LEU A 304 -14.52 -12.35 -4.55
CA LEU A 304 -13.14 -11.98 -4.80
C LEU A 304 -12.82 -10.69 -4.02
N PRO A 305 -11.63 -10.56 -3.41
CA PRO A 305 -11.25 -9.38 -2.67
C PRO A 305 -11.23 -8.16 -3.59
N MET A 306 -11.90 -7.12 -3.12
CA MET A 306 -11.93 -5.79 -3.74
C MET A 306 -11.37 -4.81 -2.70
N THR A 307 -10.32 -4.07 -3.02
CA THR A 307 -9.68 -3.12 -2.10
C THR A 307 -10.16 -1.69 -2.33
N LEU A 308 -10.48 -0.98 -1.23
CA LEU A 308 -10.77 0.47 -1.09
C LEU A 308 -12.19 0.95 -1.47
N SER A 309 -12.82 1.68 -0.53
CA SER A 309 -14.22 2.12 -0.56
C SER A 309 -14.50 3.42 -1.33
N ASP A 310 -13.49 3.99 -2.01
CA ASP A 310 -13.66 5.15 -2.91
C ASP A 310 -13.33 4.73 -4.35
N GLU A 311 -14.37 4.66 -5.18
CA GLU A 311 -14.34 4.16 -6.56
C GLU A 311 -13.50 5.03 -7.51
N ARG A 312 -13.30 6.32 -7.21
CA ARG A 312 -12.44 7.21 -8.02
C ARG A 312 -10.97 6.97 -7.72
N ILE A 313 -10.65 6.76 -6.44
CA ILE A 313 -9.30 6.44 -5.97
C ILE A 313 -8.90 5.03 -6.43
N TYR A 314 -9.83 4.06 -6.35
CA TYR A 314 -9.61 2.71 -6.86
C TYR A 314 -9.36 2.70 -8.38
N ASN A 315 -10.20 3.36 -9.19
CA ASN A 315 -9.99 3.43 -10.64
C ASN A 315 -8.71 4.18 -11.03
N TYR A 316 -8.28 5.17 -10.23
CA TYR A 316 -7.06 5.91 -10.47
C TYR A 316 -5.82 5.05 -10.20
N PHE A 317 -5.82 4.31 -9.08
CA PHE A 317 -4.77 3.33 -8.79
C PHE A 317 -4.85 2.14 -9.75
N GLU A 318 -6.00 1.57 -10.07
CA GLU A 318 -6.09 0.41 -10.96
C GLU A 318 -5.66 0.74 -12.39
N ASN A 319 -5.99 1.89 -12.97
CA ASN A 319 -5.52 2.24 -14.32
C ASN A 319 -4.01 2.55 -14.36
N VAL A 320 -3.47 3.21 -13.34
CA VAL A 320 -2.01 3.46 -13.22
C VAL A 320 -1.26 2.16 -12.90
N LEU A 321 -1.81 1.31 -12.04
CA LEU A 321 -1.17 0.07 -11.59
C LEU A 321 -1.36 -1.07 -12.61
N GLN A 322 -2.43 -1.14 -13.40
CA GLN A 322 -2.67 -2.26 -14.31
C GLN A 322 -1.93 -2.09 -15.65
N GLU A 323 -1.70 -0.86 -16.12
CA GLU A 323 -0.81 -0.60 -17.27
C GLU A 323 0.68 -0.47 -16.87
N ASP A 324 1.02 0.05 -15.67
CA ASP A 324 2.43 0.19 -15.22
C ASP A 324 2.94 -0.87 -14.23
N LEU A 325 2.15 -1.60 -13.42
CA LEU A 325 2.69 -2.72 -12.60
C LEU A 325 2.95 -3.98 -13.39
N GLN A 326 2.24 -4.22 -14.51
CA GLN A 326 2.68 -5.26 -15.45
C GLN A 326 4.06 -4.92 -16.08
N ARG A 327 4.57 -3.70 -15.84
CA ARG A 327 5.79 -3.14 -16.43
C ARG A 327 6.63 -2.35 -15.43
N MET A 328 6.69 -2.74 -14.15
CA MET A 328 7.75 -2.23 -13.25
C MET A 328 9.10 -2.79 -13.69
N TYR A 329 9.62 -2.26 -14.80
CA TYR A 329 10.92 -2.62 -15.30
C TYR A 329 11.97 -2.01 -14.36
N MET A 330 12.98 -2.82 -14.04
CA MET A 330 14.15 -2.30 -13.35
C MET A 330 15.00 -1.47 -14.29
N ALA A 331 15.64 -0.44 -13.76
CA ALA A 331 16.64 0.31 -14.50
C ALA A 331 17.80 -0.64 -14.86
N GLY A 332 18.01 -0.85 -16.16
CA GLY A 332 19.17 -1.53 -16.70
C GLY A 332 20.37 -0.60 -16.78
N ARG A 333 21.17 -0.75 -17.83
CA ARG A 333 22.32 0.15 -18.06
C ARG A 333 21.83 1.58 -18.30
N SER A 334 22.62 2.55 -17.87
CA SER A 334 22.42 3.95 -18.23
C SER A 334 22.55 4.08 -19.75
N ARG A 335 21.50 4.61 -20.41
CA ARG A 335 21.50 4.88 -21.85
C ARG A 335 22.13 6.25 -22.11
N PHE A 336 21.63 7.27 -21.43
CA PHE A 336 22.15 8.63 -21.55
C PHE A 336 21.74 9.51 -20.37
N TYR A 337 22.48 10.61 -20.23
CA TYR A 337 22.18 11.72 -19.34
C TYR A 337 21.96 12.99 -20.16
N SER A 338 20.99 13.83 -19.76
CA SER A 338 20.75 15.12 -20.41
C SER A 338 20.28 16.17 -19.42
N GLU A 339 20.79 17.38 -19.57
CA GLU A 339 20.32 18.58 -18.87
C GLU A 339 19.43 19.46 -19.77
N LYS A 340 19.19 19.03 -21.01
CA LYS A 340 18.42 19.82 -21.98
C LYS A 340 16.92 19.68 -21.69
N PRO A 341 16.18 20.77 -21.36
CA PRO A 341 14.76 20.70 -20.97
C PRO A 341 13.86 19.98 -21.97
N TYR A 342 14.07 20.19 -23.27
CA TYR A 342 13.25 19.55 -24.31
C TYR A 342 13.42 18.02 -24.35
N VAL A 343 14.60 17.50 -24.01
CA VAL A 343 14.85 16.05 -23.92
C VAL A 343 14.09 15.48 -22.73
N ILE A 344 14.17 16.17 -21.58
CA ILE A 344 13.53 15.74 -20.33
C ILE A 344 12.01 15.73 -20.48
N LYS A 345 11.44 16.79 -21.06
CA LYS A 345 10.02 16.89 -21.38
C LYS A 345 9.59 15.77 -22.32
N ASN A 346 10.34 15.53 -23.39
CA ASN A 346 10.03 14.45 -24.34
C ASN A 346 10.05 13.06 -23.68
N CYS A 347 11.04 12.76 -22.83
CA CYS A 347 11.07 11.50 -22.07
C CYS A 347 9.86 11.37 -21.12
N THR A 348 9.46 12.48 -20.50
CA THR A 348 8.33 12.52 -19.56
C THR A 348 7.00 12.31 -20.29
N ASP A 349 6.78 12.99 -21.41
CA ASP A 349 5.55 12.97 -22.20
C ASP A 349 5.36 11.63 -22.94
N GLN A 350 6.43 11.04 -23.46
CA GLN A 350 6.33 9.81 -24.26
C GLN A 350 5.95 8.57 -23.44
N ARG A 351 6.19 8.57 -22.12
CA ARG A 351 5.97 7.44 -21.21
C ARG A 351 6.58 6.10 -21.66
N LYS A 352 7.68 6.16 -22.41
CA LYS A 352 8.34 4.97 -22.99
C LYS A 352 9.59 4.54 -22.24
N ASP A 353 10.29 5.48 -21.62
CA ASP A 353 11.60 5.26 -21.03
C ASP A 353 11.53 5.09 -19.51
N ILE A 354 12.44 4.29 -18.95
CA ILE A 354 12.72 4.33 -17.50
C ILE A 354 13.68 5.47 -17.27
N PHE A 355 13.34 6.36 -16.36
CA PHE A 355 14.20 7.50 -16.08
C PHE A 355 14.13 7.96 -14.64
N VAL A 356 15.16 8.70 -14.25
CA VAL A 356 15.16 9.52 -13.03
C VAL A 356 15.31 10.97 -13.49
N ALA A 357 14.31 11.78 -13.19
CA ALA A 357 14.26 13.18 -13.58
C ALA A 357 14.36 14.10 -12.36
N LYS A 358 15.05 15.22 -12.51
CA LYS A 358 15.16 16.28 -11.52
C LYS A 358 14.39 17.50 -12.03
N VAL A 359 13.27 17.81 -11.39
CA VAL A 359 12.30 18.82 -11.87
C VAL A 359 11.79 19.72 -10.73
N LYS A 360 11.20 20.86 -11.09
CA LYS A 360 10.37 21.69 -10.20
C LYS A 360 8.93 21.63 -10.66
N GLY A 361 8.00 21.74 -9.72
CA GLY A 361 6.59 21.82 -10.07
C GLY A 361 5.70 22.02 -8.87
N TYR A 362 4.40 22.14 -9.13
CA TYR A 362 3.37 22.37 -8.12
C TYR A 362 2.04 21.77 -8.55
N PHE A 363 1.18 21.46 -7.58
CA PHE A 363 -0.24 21.22 -7.83
C PHE A 363 -1.01 22.55 -7.87
N PRO A 364 -1.87 22.80 -8.85
CA PRO A 364 -2.74 23.98 -8.85
C PRO A 364 -3.62 24.02 -7.59
N LYS A 365 -3.89 25.21 -7.05
CA LYS A 365 -4.75 25.39 -5.87
C LYS A 365 -6.14 24.77 -6.04
N SER A 366 -6.64 24.67 -7.27
CA SER A 366 -7.91 23.99 -7.59
C SER A 366 -7.90 22.51 -7.21
N GLU A 367 -6.74 21.86 -7.19
CA GLU A 367 -6.58 20.45 -6.85
C GLU A 367 -6.40 20.20 -5.35
N TYR A 368 -6.21 21.24 -4.53
CA TYR A 368 -5.88 21.06 -3.11
C TYR A 368 -6.99 20.32 -2.34
N ASN A 369 -8.26 20.59 -2.66
CA ASN A 369 -9.39 19.88 -2.05
C ASN A 369 -9.45 18.40 -2.47
N ASN A 370 -8.97 18.08 -3.68
CA ASN A 370 -8.88 16.71 -4.18
C ASN A 370 -7.69 15.96 -3.57
N LEU A 371 -6.61 16.69 -3.21
CA LEU A 371 -5.36 16.17 -2.65
C LEU A 371 -5.31 16.22 -1.12
N LEU A 372 -6.27 16.87 -0.46
CA LEU A 372 -6.40 16.94 1.00
C LEU A 372 -6.42 15.56 1.69
N PRO A 373 -7.03 14.51 1.11
CA PRO A 373 -6.94 13.14 1.63
C PRO A 373 -5.55 12.49 1.45
N LEU A 374 -4.73 12.98 0.51
CA LEU A 374 -3.42 12.41 0.19
C LEU A 374 -2.49 13.45 -0.47
N LEU A 375 -1.68 14.13 0.35
CA LEU A 375 -0.62 15.01 -0.15
C LEU A 375 0.48 14.16 -0.82
N PRO A 376 0.69 14.25 -2.14
CA PRO A 376 1.31 13.17 -2.87
C PRO A 376 2.84 13.26 -2.94
N ILE A 377 3.47 14.37 -2.53
CA ILE A 377 4.93 14.54 -2.58
C ILE A 377 5.56 14.24 -1.21
N PHE A 378 5.95 13.00 -0.97
CA PHE A 378 6.70 12.56 0.21
C PHE A 378 8.18 12.97 0.13
N ARG A 379 8.63 13.84 1.03
CA ARG A 379 10.03 14.31 1.08
C ARG A 379 10.53 14.50 2.50
N ASN A 380 11.80 14.15 2.68
CA ASN A 380 12.56 14.52 3.87
C ASN A 380 13.22 15.89 3.59
N ILE A 381 12.61 16.96 4.10
CA ILE A 381 13.10 18.33 3.95
C ILE A 381 13.59 18.88 5.29
N GLN A 382 14.48 19.86 5.22
CA GLN A 382 14.91 20.62 6.37
C GLN A 382 13.91 21.75 6.60
N ILE A 383 13.27 21.76 7.77
CA ILE A 383 12.31 22.77 8.18
C ILE A 383 12.96 23.59 9.29
N GLU A 384 12.85 24.91 9.18
CA GLU A 384 13.27 25.85 10.22
C GLU A 384 12.02 26.25 11.02
N ASN A 385 12.08 26.15 12.34
CA ASN A 385 10.94 26.40 13.24
C ASN A 385 10.70 27.91 13.44
N LYS A 386 10.51 28.64 12.33
CA LYS A 386 10.12 30.06 12.33
C LYS A 386 8.62 30.19 12.59
N GLU A 387 8.21 31.30 13.20
CA GLU A 387 6.82 31.62 13.49
C GLU A 387 5.91 31.54 12.26
N GLU A 388 6.39 32.04 11.12
CA GLU A 388 5.72 31.99 9.82
C GLU A 388 5.47 30.56 9.29
N VAL A 389 6.25 29.57 9.76
CA VAL A 389 6.21 28.17 9.30
C VAL A 389 5.36 27.30 10.21
N ILE A 390 5.47 27.47 11.53
CA ILE A 390 4.78 26.63 12.52
C ILE A 390 3.49 27.28 13.06
N GLY A 391 3.27 28.56 12.76
CA GLY A 391 2.12 29.36 13.21
C GLY A 391 2.34 30.00 14.58
N GLU A 392 1.77 31.20 14.76
CA GLU A 392 1.88 32.05 15.96
C GLU A 392 1.58 31.30 17.26
N TYR A 393 0.53 30.48 17.27
CA TYR A 393 0.16 29.70 18.46
C TYR A 393 1.23 28.67 18.85
N MET A 394 1.73 27.88 17.88
CA MET A 394 2.74 26.86 18.18
C MET A 394 4.09 27.49 18.53
N TYR A 395 4.43 28.61 17.87
CA TYR A 395 5.65 29.36 18.14
C TYR A 395 5.64 29.99 19.54
N SER A 396 4.53 30.61 19.95
CA SER A 396 4.38 31.18 21.28
C SER A 396 4.39 30.12 22.39
N GLN A 397 3.78 28.95 22.18
CA GLN A 397 3.87 27.82 23.13
C GLN A 397 5.30 27.30 23.26
N ALA A 398 6.00 27.15 22.14
CA ALA A 398 7.36 26.64 22.16
C ALA A 398 8.34 27.62 22.84
N GLN A 399 8.14 28.94 22.69
CA GLN A 399 8.83 29.96 23.47
C GLN A 399 8.51 29.86 24.97
N LYS A 400 7.22 29.76 25.32
CA LYS A 400 6.76 29.67 26.72
C LYS A 400 7.37 28.48 27.46
N HIS A 401 7.60 27.36 26.76
CA HIS A 401 8.16 26.13 27.32
C HIS A 401 9.67 25.96 27.07
N SER A 402 10.39 27.00 26.62
CA SER A 402 11.84 26.97 26.36
C SER A 402 12.30 25.85 25.43
N LEU A 403 11.46 25.48 24.45
CA LEU A 403 11.81 24.48 23.43
C LEU A 403 12.86 25.06 22.46
N PRO A 404 13.76 24.23 21.90
CA PRO A 404 14.81 24.71 21.00
C PRO A 404 14.24 25.18 19.64
N MET A 405 14.07 26.49 19.49
CA MET A 405 13.42 27.13 18.31
C MET A 405 14.34 27.35 17.10
N THR A 406 15.65 27.44 17.30
CA THR A 406 16.64 27.71 16.23
C THR A 406 17.20 26.44 15.59
N LYS A 407 16.68 25.26 15.94
CA LYS A 407 17.11 24.01 15.31
C LYS A 407 16.45 23.84 13.95
N LYS A 408 17.30 23.55 12.95
CA LYS A 408 16.84 23.08 11.65
C LYS A 408 16.65 21.58 11.73
N ASP A 409 15.39 21.15 11.70
CA ASP A 409 15.05 19.74 11.83
C ASP A 409 14.77 19.12 10.46
N ARG A 410 15.31 17.93 10.21
CA ARG A 410 14.93 17.13 9.04
C ARG A 410 13.65 16.37 9.35
N LYS A 411 12.59 16.63 8.61
CA LYS A 411 11.30 15.96 8.79
C LYS A 411 10.87 15.32 7.47
N LEU A 412 10.47 14.05 7.54
CA LEU A 412 9.70 13.42 6.48
C LEU A 412 8.29 14.01 6.53
N THR A 413 7.92 14.73 5.47
CA THR A 413 6.63 15.39 5.35
C THR A 413 6.08 15.21 3.94
N THR A 414 4.85 15.65 3.75
CA THR A 414 4.13 15.62 2.47
C THR A 414 3.91 17.04 1.95
N LEU A 415 4.19 17.26 0.66
CA LEU A 415 4.13 18.58 0.02
C LEU A 415 3.13 18.59 -1.14
N VAL A 416 2.65 19.79 -1.49
CA VAL A 416 1.84 20.08 -2.69
C VAL A 416 2.67 20.69 -3.83
N ASP A 417 3.95 20.94 -3.59
CA ASP A 417 4.88 21.45 -4.58
C ASP A 417 6.31 21.01 -4.25
N THR A 418 7.25 21.34 -5.11
CA THR A 418 8.68 21.09 -4.88
C THR A 418 9.35 22.18 -4.05
N ASN A 419 8.57 23.06 -3.40
CA ASN A 419 9.01 24.19 -2.60
C ASN A 419 10.08 25.06 -3.28
N GLY A 420 9.91 25.33 -4.58
CA GLY A 420 10.87 26.07 -5.40
C GLY A 420 12.22 25.38 -5.64
N GLN A 421 12.42 24.17 -5.13
CA GLN A 421 13.66 23.39 -5.22
C GLN A 421 13.56 22.30 -6.29
N TYR A 422 14.69 22.02 -6.95
CA TYR A 422 14.76 20.90 -7.88
C TYR A 422 14.77 19.58 -7.14
N THR A 423 13.76 18.76 -7.43
CA THR A 423 13.49 17.52 -6.72
C THR A 423 13.61 16.34 -7.67
N VAL A 424 14.21 15.24 -7.18
CA VAL A 424 14.43 14.02 -7.97
C VAL A 424 13.23 13.10 -7.85
N PHE A 425 12.70 12.64 -8.98
CA PHE A 425 11.63 11.67 -9.09
C PHE A 425 12.04 10.55 -10.02
N ASN A 426 11.68 9.30 -9.69
CA ASN A 426 11.67 8.24 -10.69
C ASN A 426 10.48 8.44 -11.64
N ASN A 427 10.52 7.80 -12.81
CA ASN A 427 9.50 7.95 -13.85
C ASN A 427 8.09 7.63 -13.34
N TYR A 428 7.88 6.50 -12.65
CA TYR A 428 6.56 6.09 -12.17
C TYR A 428 5.96 7.09 -11.18
N TYR A 429 6.76 7.58 -10.25
CA TYR A 429 6.30 8.56 -9.27
C TYR A 429 6.04 9.92 -9.94
N LEU A 430 6.88 10.33 -10.90
CA LEU A 430 6.65 11.58 -11.62
C LEU A 430 5.39 11.53 -12.49
N TRP A 431 5.14 10.42 -13.20
CA TRP A 431 3.93 10.23 -13.99
C TRP A 431 2.68 10.22 -13.13
N LEU A 432 2.71 9.52 -11.98
CA LEU A 432 1.64 9.56 -10.98
C LEU A 432 1.33 11.00 -10.58
N LEU A 433 2.35 11.80 -10.25
CA LEU A 433 2.13 13.20 -9.88
C LEU A 433 1.49 13.99 -11.02
N ILE A 434 1.99 13.84 -12.25
CA ILE A 434 1.44 14.53 -13.44
C ILE A 434 -0.04 14.16 -13.65
N ASP A 435 -0.38 12.88 -13.51
CA ASP A 435 -1.75 12.38 -13.64
C ASP A 435 -2.68 12.91 -12.54
N LEU A 436 -2.13 13.22 -11.36
CA LEU A 436 -2.84 13.91 -10.27
C LEU A 436 -2.97 15.44 -10.52
N GLY A 437 -2.50 15.95 -11.65
CA GLY A 437 -2.53 17.38 -11.99
C GLY A 437 -1.27 18.15 -11.60
N PHE A 438 -0.15 17.49 -11.32
CA PHE A 438 1.13 18.15 -11.04
C PHE A 438 1.66 18.86 -12.30
N VAL A 439 1.93 20.14 -12.18
CA VAL A 439 2.48 20.96 -13.25
C VAL A 439 3.98 21.09 -13.05
N ILE A 440 4.76 20.54 -13.99
CA ILE A 440 6.20 20.75 -14.04
C ILE A 440 6.48 22.16 -14.57
N THR A 441 7.13 22.98 -13.76
CA THR A 441 7.51 24.36 -14.12
C THR A 441 8.90 24.46 -14.69
N ASP A 442 9.79 23.53 -14.33
CA ASP A 442 11.19 23.57 -14.77
C ASP A 442 11.85 22.20 -14.75
N TYR A 443 12.79 21.99 -15.68
CA TYR A 443 13.50 20.74 -15.91
C TYR A 443 15.00 20.94 -15.73
N LYS A 444 15.63 20.20 -14.80
CA LYS A 444 17.08 20.29 -14.55
C LYS A 444 17.88 19.19 -15.23
N SER A 445 17.49 17.94 -15.04
CA SER A 445 18.21 16.81 -15.63
C SER A 445 17.35 15.56 -15.72
N VAL A 446 17.76 14.65 -16.62
CA VAL A 446 17.24 13.29 -16.70
C VAL A 446 18.38 12.30 -16.92
N ALA A 447 18.33 11.18 -16.20
CA ALA A 447 19.10 9.98 -16.50
C ALA A 447 18.12 8.92 -17.01
N VAL A 448 18.37 8.40 -18.21
CA VAL A 448 17.52 7.40 -18.87
C VAL A 448 18.21 6.05 -18.86
N PHE A 449 17.45 5.00 -18.57
CA PHE A 449 17.94 3.63 -18.39
C PHE A 449 17.28 2.67 -19.39
N GLU A 450 17.98 1.58 -19.70
CA GLU A 450 17.39 0.45 -20.42
C GLU A 450 16.29 -0.21 -19.58
N LYS A 451 15.28 -0.78 -20.24
CA LYS A 451 14.30 -1.63 -19.58
C LYS A 451 14.93 -2.97 -19.26
N ASN A 452 15.22 -3.22 -17.99
CA ASN A 452 15.64 -4.54 -17.57
C ASN A 452 14.41 -5.44 -17.44
N THR A 453 14.17 -6.24 -18.48
CA THR A 453 13.09 -7.24 -18.51
C THR A 453 13.52 -8.58 -17.93
N ALA A 454 14.80 -8.77 -17.63
CA ALA A 454 15.33 -10.06 -17.19
C ALA A 454 14.61 -10.56 -15.93
N TYR A 455 14.24 -9.65 -15.05
CA TYR A 455 13.58 -9.95 -13.78
C TYR A 455 12.05 -9.79 -13.79
N GLU A 456 11.44 -9.66 -14.97
CA GLU A 456 9.97 -9.57 -15.09
C GLU A 456 9.29 -10.80 -14.44
N THR A 457 9.83 -11.99 -14.69
CA THR A 457 9.35 -13.24 -14.10
C THR A 457 9.42 -13.21 -12.57
N PHE A 458 10.49 -12.67 -11.98
CA PHE A 458 10.60 -12.49 -10.53
C PHE A 458 9.47 -11.63 -9.99
N VAL A 459 9.30 -10.43 -10.56
CA VAL A 459 8.32 -9.44 -10.08
C VAL A 459 6.91 -9.99 -10.22
N ARG A 460 6.57 -10.58 -11.37
CA ARG A 460 5.25 -11.17 -11.65
C ARG A 460 4.93 -12.32 -10.70
N THR A 461 5.83 -13.28 -10.53
CA THR A 461 5.62 -14.43 -9.64
C THR A 461 5.47 -14.00 -8.19
N MET A 462 6.34 -13.11 -7.69
CA MET A 462 6.26 -12.62 -6.31
C MET A 462 4.98 -11.83 -6.03
N MET A 463 4.52 -11.02 -6.99
CA MET A 463 3.24 -10.32 -6.87
C MET A 463 2.07 -11.31 -6.87
N ASN A 464 2.07 -12.31 -7.74
CA ASN A 464 1.02 -13.32 -7.79
C ASN A 464 0.95 -14.14 -6.49
N LEU A 465 2.08 -14.61 -5.97
CA LEU A 465 2.15 -15.31 -4.69
C LEU A 465 1.67 -14.44 -3.53
N ARG A 466 1.98 -13.14 -3.55
CA ARG A 466 1.46 -12.18 -2.57
C ARG A 466 -0.05 -12.04 -2.66
N ILE A 467 -0.60 -11.88 -3.85
CA ILE A 467 -2.06 -11.78 -4.07
C ILE A 467 -2.76 -13.06 -3.58
N GLN A 468 -2.23 -14.24 -3.92
CA GLN A 468 -2.74 -15.53 -3.43
C GLN A 468 -2.69 -15.65 -1.91
N ALA A 469 -1.62 -15.17 -1.27
CA ALA A 469 -1.53 -15.16 0.18
C ALA A 469 -2.56 -14.21 0.83
N ILE A 470 -2.79 -13.03 0.25
CA ILE A 470 -3.83 -12.10 0.70
C ILE A 470 -5.22 -12.75 0.58
N LEU A 471 -5.51 -13.35 -0.57
CA LEU A 471 -6.75 -14.09 -0.84
C LEU A 471 -7.00 -15.19 0.20
N ALA A 472 -5.96 -15.91 0.59
CA ALA A 472 -6.02 -16.98 1.57
C ALA A 472 -5.98 -16.49 3.03
N GLY A 473 -5.90 -15.18 3.29
CA GLY A 473 -5.70 -14.62 4.64
C GLY A 473 -4.37 -15.02 5.30
N SER A 474 -3.39 -15.44 4.50
CA SER A 474 -2.10 -15.95 4.94
C SER A 474 -1.12 -14.81 5.27
N SER A 475 -0.39 -14.98 6.38
CA SER A 475 0.72 -14.08 6.75
C SER A 475 1.86 -14.07 5.73
N LYS A 476 1.92 -15.05 4.82
CA LYS A 476 2.91 -15.12 3.73
C LYS A 476 2.95 -13.89 2.84
N GLU A 477 1.86 -13.11 2.75
CA GLU A 477 1.85 -11.87 1.96
C GLU A 477 2.95 -10.89 2.41
N LYS A 478 3.20 -10.82 3.72
CA LYS A 478 4.23 -9.95 4.30
C LYS A 478 5.62 -10.39 3.89
N PHE A 479 5.88 -11.70 3.83
CA PHE A 479 7.15 -12.22 3.32
C PHE A 479 7.36 -11.88 1.85
N TYR A 480 6.37 -12.09 0.98
CA TYR A 480 6.51 -11.75 -0.43
C TYR A 480 6.70 -10.25 -0.66
N LYS A 481 5.99 -9.40 0.11
CA LYS A 481 6.24 -7.95 0.12
C LYS A 481 7.67 -7.61 0.52
N LEU A 482 8.16 -8.22 1.60
CA LEU A 482 9.51 -8.00 2.12
C LEU A 482 10.57 -8.44 1.11
N ILE A 483 10.39 -9.60 0.46
CA ILE A 483 11.27 -10.14 -0.59
C ILE A 483 11.36 -9.17 -1.78
N ILE A 484 10.21 -8.72 -2.29
CA ILE A 484 10.14 -7.75 -3.38
C ILE A 484 10.92 -6.49 -3.00
N ASN A 485 10.63 -5.88 -1.85
CA ASN A 485 11.26 -4.64 -1.41
C ASN A 485 12.77 -4.80 -1.18
N ALA A 486 13.19 -5.89 -0.53
CA ALA A 486 14.60 -6.15 -0.22
C ALA A 486 15.42 -6.40 -1.50
N SER A 487 14.81 -7.00 -2.53
CA SER A 487 15.47 -7.25 -3.81
C SER A 487 15.89 -5.97 -4.55
N TYR A 488 15.18 -4.85 -4.34
CA TYR A 488 15.50 -3.54 -4.91
C TYR A 488 16.54 -2.78 -4.08
N GLY A 489 16.55 -2.97 -2.75
CA GLY A 489 17.51 -2.32 -1.85
C GLY A 489 18.95 -2.83 -2.06
N TYR A 490 19.13 -4.11 -2.41
CA TYR A 490 20.47 -4.68 -2.60
C TYR A 490 21.18 -4.14 -3.85
N ASP A 491 20.44 -3.88 -4.94
CA ASP A 491 21.01 -3.36 -6.21
C ASP A 491 21.54 -1.93 -6.07
N THR A 492 21.00 -1.15 -5.12
CA THR A 492 21.43 0.23 -4.86
C THR A 492 22.60 0.33 -3.88
N LEU A 493 22.83 -0.70 -3.07
CA LEU A 493 23.91 -0.73 -2.07
C LEU A 493 25.26 -1.23 -2.60
N ASN A 494 25.30 -1.91 -3.75
CA ASN A 494 26.53 -2.43 -4.35
C ASN A 494 27.07 -1.58 -5.53
N THR A 495 26.53 -0.38 -5.74
CA THR A 495 26.98 0.58 -6.78
C THR A 495 27.61 1.86 -6.22
N VAL A 496 28.20 1.80 -5.03
CA VAL A 496 29.06 2.88 -4.51
C VAL A 496 30.45 2.34 -4.23
#